data_AF-A0A0P9Q0N7-F1
#
_entry.id   AF-A0A0P9Q0N7-F1
#
_cell.length_a   1.000
_cell.length_b   1.000
_cell.length_c   1.000
_cell.angle_alpha   90.00
_cell.angle_beta   90.00
_cell.angle_gamma   90.00
#
_symmetry.space_group_name_H-M   'P 1'
#
loop_
_entity.id
_entity.type
_entity.pdbx_description
1 polymer ?
#
loop_
_entity_poly.entity_id
_entity_poly.type
_entity_poly.pdbx_seq_one_letter_code
_entity_poly.pdbx_strand_id
1 'polypeptide(L)'
;MDPDRAWELVGLIQRAFYSEGRDVTRPSLLAELAEQAGLSRQAFADEFESKERQAATAADFAWAQDLGIAGFPTLLAERNGQLALLTNGYQPLSSLSPLLGRWLERAASA
;
A
#
# COMPACT_ATOMS: atom_id res chain seq x y z
N MET A 1 12.74 -0.40 8.93
CA MET A 1 11.32 -0.48 9.34
C MET A 1 10.83 -1.89 9.04
N ASP A 2 10.04 -2.49 9.94
CA ASP A 2 9.53 -3.86 9.80
C ASP A 2 8.40 -3.92 8.75
N PRO A 3 8.59 -4.60 7.60
CA PRO A 3 7.58 -4.69 6.55
C PRO A 3 6.31 -5.43 6.98
N ASP A 4 6.41 -6.35 7.94
CA ASP A 4 5.29 -7.18 8.39
C ASP A 4 4.22 -6.34 9.12
N ARG A 5 4.58 -5.13 9.57
CA ARG A 5 3.66 -4.18 10.24
C ARG A 5 2.90 -3.27 9.29
N ALA A 6 3.20 -3.28 7.99
CA ALA A 6 2.57 -2.36 7.04
C ALA A 6 1.04 -2.50 7.00
N TRP A 7 0.52 -3.74 7.02
CA TRP A 7 -0.92 -4.02 6.99
C TRP A 7 -1.63 -3.65 8.29
N GLU A 8 -0.97 -3.85 9.43
CA GLU A 8 -1.49 -3.44 10.74
C GLU A 8 -1.59 -1.91 10.81
N LEU A 9 -0.51 -1.21 10.42
CA LEU A 9 -0.46 0.25 10.42
C LEU A 9 -1.49 0.88 9.46
N VAL A 10 -1.64 0.37 8.22
CA VAL A 10 -2.63 0.92 7.29
C VAL A 10 -4.06 0.72 7.80
N GLY A 11 -4.35 -0.41 8.46
CA GLY A 11 -5.64 -0.65 9.12
C GLY A 11 -5.92 0.35 10.23
N LEU A 12 -4.92 0.66 11.07
CA LEU A 12 -5.02 1.68 12.12
C LEU A 12 -5.25 3.09 11.55
N ILE A 13 -4.51 3.46 10.49
CA ILE A 13 -4.67 4.76 9.81
C ILE A 13 -6.08 4.88 9.22
N GLN A 14 -6.56 3.84 8.52
CA GLN A 14 -7.89 3.82 7.94
C GLN A 14 -8.98 3.96 9.01
N ARG A 15 -8.87 3.24 10.13
CA ARG A 15 -9.79 3.37 11.26
C ARG A 15 -9.76 4.77 11.86
N ALA A 16 -8.57 5.32 12.10
CA ALA A 16 -8.40 6.66 12.66
C ALA A 16 -9.07 7.73 11.79
N PHE A 17 -8.96 7.61 10.47
CA PHE A 17 -9.60 8.54 9.53
C PHE A 17 -11.11 8.30 9.42
N TYR A 18 -11.52 7.10 8.97
CA TYR A 18 -12.91 6.83 8.56
C TYR A 18 -13.88 6.62 9.73
N SER A 19 -13.42 6.04 10.84
CA SER A 19 -14.28 5.72 11.99
C SER A 19 -14.15 6.72 13.13
N GLU A 20 -12.98 7.33 13.30
CA GLU A 20 -12.65 8.16 14.47
C GLU A 20 -12.54 9.65 14.13
N GLY A 21 -12.55 10.03 12.84
CA GLY A 21 -12.49 11.43 12.40
C GLY A 21 -11.19 12.15 12.78
N ARG A 22 -10.10 11.40 12.98
CA ARG A 22 -8.79 11.95 13.35
C ARG A 22 -8.06 12.45 12.10
N ASP A 23 -7.29 13.52 12.26
CA ASP A 23 -6.49 14.12 11.18
C ASP A 23 -5.20 13.32 10.92
N VAL A 24 -5.30 12.37 10.00
CA VAL A 24 -4.18 11.49 9.56
C VAL A 24 -3.15 12.20 8.68
N THR A 25 -3.29 13.51 8.43
CA THR A 25 -2.23 14.30 7.78
C THR A 25 -1.13 14.71 8.76
N ARG A 26 -1.34 14.54 10.07
CA ARG A 26 -0.39 14.93 11.13
C ARG A 26 0.68 13.87 11.36
N PRO A 27 1.99 14.18 11.20
CA PRO A 27 3.07 13.23 11.46
C PRO A 27 3.06 12.66 12.87
N SER A 28 2.72 13.49 13.87
CA SER A 28 2.63 13.07 15.27
C SER A 28 1.59 11.97 15.52
N LEU A 29 0.48 12.00 14.75
CA LEU A 29 -0.55 10.97 14.82
C LEU A 29 -0.06 9.69 14.14
N LEU A 30 0.56 9.80 12.96
CA LEU A 30 1.08 8.64 12.26
C LEU A 30 2.15 7.89 13.08
N ALA A 31 3.01 8.62 13.79
CA ALA A 31 3.98 8.02 14.71
C ALA A 31 3.32 7.30 15.92
N GLU A 32 2.21 7.84 16.44
CA GLU A 32 1.42 7.18 17.49
C GLU A 32 0.77 5.88 16.98
N LEU A 33 0.21 5.88 15.77
CA LEU A 33 -0.39 4.69 15.17
C LEU A 33 0.69 3.64 14.81
N ALA A 34 1.87 4.07 14.39
CA ALA A 34 3.01 3.18 14.15
C ALA A 34 3.45 2.49 15.44
N GLU A 35 3.50 3.22 16.56
CA GLU A 35 3.78 2.65 17.89
C GLU A 35 2.75 1.60 18.30
N GLN A 36 1.45 1.85 18.03
CA GLN A 36 0.39 0.87 18.27
C GLN A 36 0.53 -0.39 17.41
N ALA A 37 1.06 -0.27 16.18
CA ALA A 37 1.39 -1.39 15.30
C ALA A 37 2.70 -2.11 15.69
N GLY A 38 3.34 -1.74 16.80
CA GLY A 38 4.57 -2.37 17.29
C GLY A 38 5.88 -1.84 16.68
N LEU A 39 5.83 -0.68 16.01
CA LEU A 39 7.03 -0.01 15.49
C LEU A 39 7.59 0.97 16.53
N SER A 40 8.89 1.29 16.45
CA SER A 40 9.45 2.37 17.27
C SER A 40 8.91 3.72 16.81
N ARG A 41 8.27 4.46 17.73
CA ARG A 41 7.74 5.81 17.47
C ARG A 41 8.80 6.75 16.90
N GLN A 42 9.98 6.78 17.52
CA GLN A 42 11.06 7.69 17.11
C GLN A 42 11.63 7.27 15.76
N ALA A 43 11.92 5.98 15.56
CA ALA A 43 12.45 5.51 14.28
C ALA A 43 11.46 5.71 13.13
N PHE A 44 10.15 5.58 13.40
CA PHE A 44 9.12 5.91 12.43
C PHE A 44 9.12 7.41 12.11
N ALA A 45 9.15 8.28 13.12
CA ALA A 45 9.14 9.72 12.92
C ALA A 45 10.36 10.21 12.11
N ASP A 46 11.56 9.74 12.46
CA ASP A 46 12.80 10.08 11.75
C ASP A 46 12.72 9.67 10.28
N GLU A 47 12.21 8.47 10.02
CA GLU A 47 12.11 7.91 8.67
C GLU A 47 11.00 8.58 7.86
N PHE A 48 9.85 8.89 8.48
CA PHE A 48 8.73 9.59 7.86
C PHE A 48 9.11 11.00 7.39
N GLU A 49 9.98 11.70 8.15
CA GLU A 49 10.46 13.04 7.81
C GLU A 49 11.70 13.02 6.88
N SER A 50 12.27 11.84 6.59
CA SER A 50 13.46 11.75 5.77
C SER A 50 13.19 12.13 4.30
N LYS A 51 14.13 12.86 3.71
CA LYS A 51 14.05 13.23 2.28
C LYS A 51 14.03 12.02 1.37
N GLU A 52 14.72 10.96 1.77
CA GLU A 52 14.77 9.70 1.02
C GLU A 52 13.38 9.05 0.94
N ARG A 53 12.65 8.97 2.06
CA ARG A 53 11.28 8.45 2.06
C ARG A 53 10.30 9.32 1.32
N GLN A 54 10.39 10.64 1.48
CA GLN A 54 9.55 11.57 0.71
C GLN A 54 9.75 11.41 -0.80
N ALA A 55 11.01 11.27 -1.23
CA ALA A 55 11.34 11.02 -2.64
C ALA A 55 10.83 9.65 -3.12
N ALA A 56 10.98 8.60 -2.31
CA ALA A 56 10.46 7.27 -2.63
C ALA A 56 8.94 7.27 -2.79
N THR A 57 8.20 7.89 -1.86
CA THR A 57 6.74 8.02 -1.94
C THR A 57 6.30 8.84 -3.16
N ALA A 58 7.02 9.91 -3.50
CA ALA A 58 6.73 10.68 -4.72
C ALA A 58 6.98 9.87 -5.99
N ALA A 59 8.03 9.04 -6.02
CA ALA A 59 8.32 8.14 -7.12
C ALA A 59 7.23 7.07 -7.29
N ASP A 60 6.69 6.52 -6.20
CA ASP A 60 5.57 5.57 -6.26
C ASP A 60 4.31 6.21 -6.88
N PHE A 61 4.01 7.46 -6.54
CA PHE A 61 2.90 8.19 -7.15
C PHE A 61 3.12 8.47 -8.64
N ALA A 62 4.32 8.89 -9.03
CA ALA A 62 4.67 9.11 -10.44
C ALA A 62 4.56 7.81 -11.24
N TRP A 63 5.10 6.71 -10.71
CA TRP A 63 5.02 5.39 -11.33
C TRP A 63 3.56 4.94 -11.55
N ALA A 64 2.69 5.10 -10.55
CA ALA A 64 1.28 4.75 -10.70
C ALA A 64 0.58 5.61 -11.77
N GLN A 65 0.92 6.90 -11.87
CA GLN A 65 0.40 7.80 -12.90
C GLN A 65 0.91 7.43 -14.30
N ASP A 66 2.18 7.08 -14.43
CA ASP A 66 2.79 6.67 -15.70
C ASP A 66 2.18 5.37 -16.25
N LEU A 67 1.70 4.49 -15.35
CA LEU A 67 0.91 3.31 -15.71
C LEU A 67 -0.54 3.63 -16.14
N GLY A 68 -0.96 4.90 -16.10
CA GLY A 68 -2.31 5.32 -16.46
C GLY A 68 -3.39 4.93 -15.43
N ILE A 69 -3.00 4.67 -14.18
CA ILE A 69 -3.94 4.29 -13.12
C ILE A 69 -4.77 5.53 -12.74
N ALA A 70 -6.07 5.46 -13.04
CA ALA A 70 -7.03 6.55 -12.79
C ALA A 70 -8.05 6.23 -11.68
N GLY A 71 -7.93 5.06 -11.02
CA GLY A 71 -8.88 4.59 -10.02
C GLY A 71 -8.23 3.67 -8.98
N PHE A 72 -8.82 3.65 -7.79
CA PHE A 72 -8.39 2.80 -6.67
C PHE A 72 -9.59 2.06 -6.05
N PRO A 73 -9.37 0.88 -5.44
CA PRO A 73 -8.12 0.13 -5.41
C PRO A 73 -7.76 -0.46 -6.78
N THR A 74 -6.47 -0.49 -7.11
CA THR A 74 -5.94 -1.14 -8.32
C THR A 74 -5.01 -2.27 -7.90
N LEU A 75 -5.12 -3.43 -8.54
CA LEU A 75 -4.24 -4.57 -8.32
C LEU A 75 -3.53 -4.92 -9.62
N LEU A 76 -2.20 -4.91 -9.57
CA LEU A 76 -1.32 -5.33 -10.65
C LEU A 76 -0.64 -6.64 -10.25
N ALA A 77 -0.50 -7.55 -11.21
CA ALA A 77 0.33 -8.73 -11.06
C ALA A 77 1.61 -8.54 -11.88
N GLU A 78 2.76 -8.75 -11.27
CA GLU A 78 4.08 -8.57 -11.89
C GLU A 78 4.77 -9.93 -12.05
N ARG A 79 5.45 -10.11 -13.20
CA ARG A 79 6.38 -11.22 -13.43
C ARG A 79 7.41 -10.83 -14.50
N ASN A 80 8.69 -10.93 -14.17
CA ASN A 80 9.81 -10.68 -15.10
C ASN A 80 9.69 -9.31 -15.81
N GLY A 81 9.22 -8.28 -15.11
CA GLY A 81 8.98 -6.94 -15.64
C GLY A 81 7.67 -6.79 -16.42
N GLN A 82 6.89 -7.85 -16.60
CA GLN A 82 5.57 -7.77 -17.23
C GLN A 82 4.49 -7.54 -16.18
N LEU A 83 3.68 -6.51 -16.40
CA LEU A 83 2.56 -6.16 -15.54
C LEU A 83 1.22 -6.56 -16.19
N ALA A 84 0.34 -7.17 -15.42
CA ALA A 84 -1.03 -7.45 -15.78
C ALA A 84 -2.00 -6.76 -14.80
N LEU A 85 -2.95 -6.01 -15.34
CA LEU A 85 -4.02 -5.40 -14.55
C LEU A 85 -5.06 -6.46 -14.15
N LEU A 86 -5.21 -6.67 -12.84
CA LEU A 86 -6.23 -7.57 -12.28
C LEU A 86 -7.52 -6.84 -11.94
N THR A 87 -7.42 -5.60 -11.42
CA THR A 87 -8.59 -4.74 -11.21
C THR A 87 -8.22 -3.27 -11.24
N ASN A 88 -9.15 -2.44 -11.68
CA ASN A 88 -9.15 -0.98 -11.55
C ASN A 88 -10.48 -0.56 -10.91
N GLY A 89 -10.50 -0.54 -9.58
CA GLY A 89 -11.68 -0.36 -8.75
C GLY A 89 -12.00 -1.57 -7.87
N TYR A 90 -12.95 -1.38 -6.95
CA TYR A 90 -13.39 -2.44 -6.04
C TYR A 90 -13.99 -3.62 -6.82
N GLN A 91 -13.56 -4.83 -6.44
CA GLN A 91 -14.14 -6.09 -6.88
C GLN A 91 -14.16 -7.06 -5.69
N PRO A 92 -15.21 -7.88 -5.53
CA PRO A 92 -15.22 -8.92 -4.52
C PRO A 92 -14.16 -9.98 -4.82
N LEU A 93 -13.67 -10.67 -3.78
CA LEU A 93 -12.66 -11.71 -3.92
C LEU A 93 -13.08 -12.80 -4.92
N SER A 94 -14.35 -13.17 -4.97
CA SER A 94 -14.89 -14.15 -5.93
C SER A 94 -14.65 -13.75 -7.39
N SER A 95 -14.61 -12.45 -7.71
CA SER A 95 -14.28 -11.94 -9.04
C SER A 95 -12.77 -11.94 -9.29
N LEU A 96 -11.97 -11.67 -8.26
CA LEU A 96 -10.51 -11.55 -8.36
C LEU A 96 -9.80 -12.91 -8.36
N SER A 97 -10.23 -13.86 -7.54
CA SER A 97 -9.58 -15.16 -7.35
C SER A 97 -9.34 -15.93 -8.66
N PRO A 98 -10.29 -16.00 -9.61
CA PRO A 98 -10.03 -16.66 -10.89
C PRO A 98 -8.98 -15.95 -11.75
N LEU A 99 -8.91 -14.61 -11.70
CA LEU A 99 -7.91 -13.83 -12.44
C LEU A 99 -6.51 -14.09 -11.88
N LEU A 100 -6.40 -14.05 -10.56
CA LEU A 100 -5.16 -14.33 -9.85
C LEU A 100 -4.70 -15.77 -10.06
N GLY A 101 -5.61 -16.75 -9.98
CA GLY A 101 -5.31 -18.16 -10.24
C GLY A 101 -4.69 -18.37 -11.61
N ARG A 102 -5.30 -17.81 -12.67
CA ARG A 102 -4.75 -17.90 -14.04
C ARG A 102 -3.38 -17.23 -14.17
N TRP A 103 -3.14 -16.13 -13.47
CA TRP A 103 -1.83 -15.50 -13.46
C TRP A 103 -0.77 -16.41 -12.83
N LEU A 104 -1.08 -17.00 -11.68
CA LEU A 104 -0.19 -17.92 -10.96
C LEU A 104 0.07 -19.23 -11.72
N GLU A 105 -0.92 -19.79 -12.40
CA GLU A 105 -0.75 -20.99 -13.24
C GLU A 105 0.17 -20.75 -14.43
N ARG A 106 0.02 -19.59 -15.09
CA ARG A 106 0.95 -19.15 -16.15
C ARG A 106 2.34 -18.87 -15.57
N ALA A 107 2.41 -18.44 -14.31
CA ALA A 107 3.65 -18.27 -13.58
C ALA A 107 4.39 -19.61 -13.36
N ALA A 108 3.66 -20.66 -12.98
CA ALA A 108 4.23 -21.97 -12.68
C ALA A 108 4.61 -22.79 -13.93
N SER A 109 3.99 -22.51 -15.08
CA SER A 109 4.14 -23.30 -16.31
C SER A 109 5.19 -22.76 -17.30
N ALA A 110 5.95 -21.72 -16.93
CA ALA A 110 7.05 -21.16 -17.73
C ALA A 110 8.32 -21.09 -16.89
#